data_AF-H5TQR8-F1
#
_entry.id   AF-H5TQR8-F1
#
_cell.length_a   1.000
_cell.length_b   1.000
_cell.length_c   1.000
_cell.angle_alpha   90.00
_cell.angle_beta   90.00
_cell.angle_gamma   90.00
#
_symmetry.space_group_name_H-M   'P 1'
#
loop_
_entity.id
_entity.type
_entity.pdbx_description
1 polymer ?
#
loop_
_entity_poly.entity_id
_entity_poly.type
_entity_poly.pdbx_seq_one_letter_code
_entity_poly.pdbx_strand_id
1 'polypeptide(L)'
;MHPQQDWSTQHTPPQQHTPQQQVSGYQAPQQPVGAQQGATEFWLDSGAALPKRRWQHQTRTLVIVGTSIAMVVFAGLAALAITVGVGQTQRFTATGAVPVDCGSWTTTANGGTISDATIVTIYGETGERLAAAPLAHMRTSDNQCALKFTADDVDSGQTGYVVHVGDTFAQPVSGSALKQGVVLRPTE
;
A
#
# COMPACT_ATOMS: atom_id res chain seq x y z
N MET A 1 29.27 -52.46 26.99
CA MET A 1 30.15 -52.40 25.82
C MET A 1 30.11 -50.98 25.29
N HIS A 2 31.17 -50.19 25.54
CA HIS A 2 31.54 -48.96 24.83
C HIS A 2 32.47 -49.37 23.66
N PRO A 3 32.66 -48.58 22.57
CA PRO A 3 32.95 -47.14 22.56
C PRO A 3 31.99 -46.31 21.67
N GLN A 4 31.61 -45.07 21.97
CA GLN A 4 32.38 -43.84 22.25
C GLN A 4 33.19 -43.32 21.05
N GLN A 5 32.58 -42.38 20.31
CA GLN A 5 33.30 -41.38 19.54
C GLN A 5 32.74 -40.00 19.92
N ASP A 6 33.56 -39.29 20.68
CA ASP A 6 33.47 -37.88 21.03
C ASP A 6 33.53 -36.99 19.79
N TRP A 7 32.67 -35.97 19.73
CA TRP A 7 33.12 -34.63 19.33
C TRP A 7 32.47 -33.59 20.24
N SER A 8 33.35 -32.82 20.84
CA SER A 8 33.16 -31.95 21.98
C SER A 8 32.36 -30.69 21.64
N THR A 9 31.44 -30.37 22.55
CA THR A 9 31.02 -29.04 23.03
C THR A 9 31.66 -27.80 22.39
N GLN A 10 30.85 -26.79 22.03
CA GLN A 10 30.72 -25.55 22.83
C GLN A 10 29.78 -24.53 22.16
N HIS A 11 28.80 -24.08 22.95
CA HIS A 11 28.03 -22.87 22.70
C HIS A 11 28.95 -21.66 22.75
N THR A 12 28.87 -20.81 21.74
CA THR A 12 29.49 -19.48 21.74
C THR A 12 28.40 -18.44 21.50
N PRO A 13 27.97 -17.65 22.51
CA PRO A 13 27.53 -16.29 22.29
C PRO A 13 28.74 -15.34 22.49
N PRO A 14 28.67 -14.02 22.20
CA PRO A 14 27.67 -13.19 21.50
C PRO A 14 28.34 -12.35 20.37
N GLN A 15 27.69 -11.30 19.84
CA GLN A 15 28.22 -9.92 19.76
C GLN A 15 27.30 -8.99 18.93
N GLN A 16 26.63 -8.08 19.66
CA GLN A 16 25.95 -6.90 19.14
C GLN A 16 26.96 -5.98 18.43
N HIS A 17 26.73 -5.68 17.15
CA HIS A 17 27.47 -4.61 16.47
C HIS A 17 26.94 -3.26 16.94
N THR A 18 27.48 -2.79 18.05
CA THR A 18 27.45 -1.38 18.43
C THR A 18 28.76 -0.79 17.93
N PRO A 19 28.77 0.24 17.06
CA PRO A 19 30.02 0.90 16.70
C PRO A 19 30.48 1.74 17.90
N GLN A 20 31.26 1.12 18.80
CA GLN A 20 32.10 1.88 19.70
C GLN A 20 33.23 2.51 18.89
N GLN A 21 33.17 3.82 18.73
CA GLN A 21 34.33 4.63 18.38
C GLN A 21 35.41 4.41 19.45
N GLN A 22 36.38 3.54 19.15
CA GLN A 22 37.62 3.48 19.91
C GLN A 22 38.48 4.69 19.53
N VAL A 23 38.54 5.65 20.45
CA VAL A 23 39.67 6.57 20.55
C VAL A 23 40.65 5.97 21.55
N SER A 24 41.71 5.30 21.07
CA SER A 24 43.00 5.17 21.76
C SER A 24 44.02 4.40 20.94
N GLY A 25 45.21 4.97 20.81
CA GLY A 25 46.43 4.23 20.51
C GLY A 25 46.98 4.47 19.11
N TYR A 26 47.83 5.48 18.98
CA TYR A 26 48.86 5.47 17.94
C TYR A 26 49.71 4.22 18.12
N GLN A 27 49.69 3.31 17.16
CA GLN A 27 50.63 2.20 17.11
C GLN A 27 51.96 2.75 16.58
N ALA A 28 52.91 2.99 17.48
CA ALA A 28 54.29 3.24 17.09
C ALA A 28 54.81 1.99 16.34
N PRO A 29 55.42 2.13 15.16
CA PRO A 29 56.03 0.98 14.48
C PRO A 29 57.19 0.45 15.31
N GLN A 30 57.26 -0.88 15.47
CA GLN A 30 58.34 -1.57 16.16
C GLN A 30 59.68 -1.29 15.45
N GLN A 31 60.66 -0.74 16.17
CA GLN A 31 62.03 -0.63 15.69
C GLN A 31 62.71 -2.01 15.72
N PRO A 32 63.30 -2.52 14.62
CA PRO A 32 64.25 -3.60 14.69
C PRO A 32 65.61 -3.05 15.18
N VAL A 33 66.14 -3.68 16.22
CA VAL A 33 67.46 -3.38 16.79
C VAL A 33 68.55 -3.86 15.82
N GLY A 34 69.25 -2.92 15.20
CA GLY A 34 70.41 -3.19 14.35
C GLY A 34 70.91 -1.92 13.68
N ALA A 35 71.85 -1.23 14.33
CA ALA A 35 72.46 -0.01 13.80
C ALA A 35 73.34 -0.32 12.57
N GLN A 36 73.12 0.38 11.45
CA GLN A 36 74.16 0.65 10.46
C GLN A 36 74.05 2.09 9.94
N GLN A 37 75.19 2.75 10.04
CA GLN A 37 75.46 4.15 9.74
C GLN A 37 75.30 4.43 8.23
N GLY A 38 74.74 5.59 7.87
CA GLY A 38 74.92 6.16 6.53
C GLY A 38 73.68 6.49 5.71
N ALA A 39 72.60 7.00 6.31
CA ALA A 39 71.63 7.83 5.60
C ALA A 39 70.96 8.76 6.61
N THR A 40 71.38 10.03 6.64
CA THR A 40 70.61 11.07 7.33
C THR A 40 69.31 11.27 6.56
N GLU A 41 68.27 10.52 6.91
CA GLU A 41 66.91 10.84 6.47
C GLU A 41 66.53 12.18 7.11
N PHE A 42 66.55 13.24 6.30
CA PHE A 42 66.09 14.57 6.66
C PHE A 42 64.56 14.58 6.69
N TRP A 43 63.98 14.06 7.77
CA TRP A 43 62.59 14.34 8.09
C TRP A 43 62.50 15.83 8.45
N LEU A 44 61.81 16.62 7.62
CA LEU A 44 61.44 17.99 7.97
C LEU A 44 60.60 17.93 9.26
N ASP A 45 61.05 18.65 10.28
CA ASP A 45 60.30 18.80 11.53
C ASP A 45 58.85 19.14 11.19
N SER A 46 57.91 18.35 11.72
CA SER A 46 56.49 18.51 11.41
C SER A 46 56.08 19.95 11.73
N GLY A 47 55.80 20.73 10.69
CA GLY A 47 55.45 22.14 10.81
C GLY A 47 54.23 22.36 11.70
N ALA A 48 54.11 23.57 12.25
CA ALA A 48 53.04 23.95 13.17
C ALA A 48 51.67 23.50 12.65
N ALA A 49 50.87 22.89 13.54
CA ALA A 49 49.56 22.38 13.21
C ALA A 49 48.72 23.44 12.48
N LEU A 50 48.24 23.11 11.28
CA LEU A 50 47.40 24.02 10.50
C LEU A 50 46.21 24.47 11.35
N PRO A 51 45.94 25.79 11.45
CA PRO A 51 44.86 26.29 12.27
C PRO A 51 43.53 25.70 11.78
N LYS A 52 42.77 25.10 12.70
CA LYS A 52 41.48 24.48 12.38
C LYS A 52 40.56 25.54 11.76
N ARG A 53 40.27 25.40 10.47
CA ARG A 53 39.50 26.35 9.67
C ARG A 53 38.01 26.20 9.97
N ARG A 54 37.61 26.65 11.15
CA ARG A 54 36.27 26.59 11.76
C ARG A 54 35.11 27.08 10.87
N TRP A 55 35.37 28.02 9.96
CA TRP A 55 34.34 28.57 9.07
C TRP A 55 33.77 27.52 8.09
N GLN A 56 34.58 26.53 7.67
CA GLN A 56 34.18 25.58 6.62
C GLN A 56 33.23 24.49 7.12
N HIS A 57 33.27 24.15 8.42
CA HIS A 57 32.34 23.19 9.02
C HIS A 57 30.96 23.81 9.24
N GLN A 58 30.90 25.05 9.69
CA GLN A 58 29.64 25.68 10.10
C GLN A 58 28.66 25.86 8.93
N THR A 59 29.16 26.24 7.75
CA THR A 59 28.33 26.37 6.54
C THR A 59 27.87 25.03 5.98
N ARG A 60 28.74 23.99 6.02
CA ARG A 60 28.37 22.63 5.60
C ARG A 60 27.29 22.04 6.49
N THR A 61 27.37 22.22 7.81
CA THR A 61 26.39 21.69 8.74
C THR A 61 25.02 22.35 8.56
N LEU A 62 24.97 23.66 8.34
CA LEU A 62 23.71 24.38 8.08
C LEU A 62 23.00 23.87 6.82
N VAL A 63 23.75 23.66 5.74
CA VAL A 63 23.18 23.16 4.48
C VAL A 63 22.65 21.73 4.66
N ILE A 64 23.38 20.86 5.33
CA ILE A 64 22.96 19.46 5.55
C ILE A 64 21.68 19.39 6.40
N VAL A 65 21.60 20.18 7.47
CA VAL A 65 20.39 20.20 8.33
C VAL A 65 19.20 20.78 7.58
N GLY A 66 19.41 21.85 6.79
CA GLY A 66 18.34 22.46 6.00
C GLY A 66 17.77 21.52 4.93
N THR A 67 18.62 20.81 4.20
CA THR A 67 18.18 19.87 3.16
C THR A 67 17.50 18.63 3.73
N SER A 68 17.94 18.13 4.88
CA SER A 68 17.28 17.00 5.54
C SER A 68 15.89 17.38 6.05
N ILE A 69 15.71 18.57 6.63
CA ILE A 69 14.38 19.08 6.98
C ILE A 69 13.50 19.21 5.74
N ALA A 70 14.02 19.79 4.67
CA ALA A 70 13.28 19.94 3.41
C ALA A 70 12.83 18.58 2.84
N MET A 71 13.69 17.55 2.87
CA MET A 71 13.32 16.20 2.44
C MET A 71 12.21 15.60 3.30
N VAL A 72 12.26 15.77 4.63
CA VAL A 72 11.23 15.26 5.53
C VAL A 72 9.89 15.96 5.27
N VAL A 73 9.89 17.27 5.09
CA VAL A 73 8.68 18.03 4.74
C VAL A 73 8.12 17.56 3.39
N PHE A 74 8.98 17.40 2.39
CA PHE A 74 8.56 16.95 1.07
C PHE A 74 7.99 15.53 1.09
N ALA A 75 8.63 14.62 1.83
CA ALA A 75 8.13 13.26 2.04
C ALA A 75 6.76 13.26 2.75
N GLY A 76 6.59 14.12 3.76
CA GLY A 76 5.31 14.31 4.44
C GLY A 76 4.22 14.83 3.50
N LEU A 77 4.53 15.83 2.68
CA LEU A 77 3.59 16.37 1.68
C LEU A 77 3.24 15.33 0.61
N ALA A 78 4.22 14.54 0.15
CA ALA A 78 3.97 13.47 -0.82
C ALA A 78 3.06 12.39 -0.23
N ALA A 79 3.30 11.96 1.01
CA ALA A 79 2.42 11.00 1.70
C ALA A 79 1.00 11.54 1.84
N LEU A 80 0.85 12.82 2.20
CA LEU A 80 -0.45 13.48 2.31
C LEU A 80 -1.15 13.63 0.96
N ALA A 81 -0.42 13.94 -0.10
CA ALA A 81 -0.96 14.00 -1.46
C ALA A 81 -1.46 12.63 -1.94
N ILE A 82 -0.74 11.55 -1.63
CA ILE A 82 -1.17 10.19 -1.96
C ILE A 82 -2.46 9.83 -1.22
N THR A 83 -2.53 10.09 0.09
CA THR A 83 -3.73 9.73 0.87
C THR A 83 -4.96 10.52 0.45
N VAL A 84 -4.80 11.81 0.13
CA VAL A 84 -5.88 12.66 -0.38
C VAL A 84 -6.26 12.27 -1.81
N GLY A 85 -5.28 11.96 -2.67
CA GLY A 85 -5.52 11.56 -4.06
C GLY A 85 -6.29 10.24 -4.17
N VAL A 86 -6.00 9.26 -3.30
CA VAL A 86 -6.72 7.98 -3.26
C VAL A 86 -8.18 8.17 -2.75
N GLY A 87 -8.43 9.16 -1.90
CA GLY A 87 -9.78 9.47 -1.42
C GLY A 87 -10.68 10.23 -2.40
N GLN A 88 -10.12 10.75 -3.49
CA GLN A 88 -10.81 11.61 -4.47
C GLN A 88 -11.21 10.85 -5.76
N THR A 89 -11.50 9.55 -5.67
CA THR A 89 -12.18 8.89 -6.78
C THR A 89 -13.59 9.46 -6.90
N GLN A 90 -13.98 9.84 -8.12
CA GLN A 90 -15.34 10.32 -8.38
C GLN A 90 -16.30 9.18 -8.08
N ARG A 91 -17.29 9.41 -7.22
CA ARG A 91 -18.27 8.38 -6.85
C ARG A 91 -19.65 8.74 -7.35
N PHE A 92 -20.50 7.74 -7.50
CA PHE A 92 -21.87 7.93 -7.96
C PHE A 92 -22.84 6.96 -7.30
N THR A 93 -24.11 7.34 -7.29
CA THR A 93 -25.20 6.45 -6.89
C THR A 93 -25.60 5.59 -8.08
N ALA A 94 -25.39 4.29 -7.97
CA ALA A 94 -25.85 3.30 -8.93
C ALA A 94 -27.30 2.91 -8.65
N THR A 95 -28.10 2.86 -9.69
CA THR A 95 -29.51 2.48 -9.61
C THR A 95 -29.86 1.45 -10.68
N GLY A 96 -30.82 0.61 -10.37
CA GLY A 96 -31.39 -0.30 -11.33
C GLY A 96 -32.61 -1.02 -10.80
N ALA A 97 -33.24 -1.80 -11.66
CA ALA A 97 -34.48 -2.49 -11.36
C ALA A 97 -34.54 -3.86 -12.02
N VAL A 98 -35.12 -4.83 -11.32
CA VAL A 98 -35.41 -6.18 -11.81
C VAL A 98 -36.94 -6.30 -11.95
N PRO A 99 -37.49 -6.49 -13.16
CA PRO A 99 -38.91 -6.73 -13.33
C PRO A 99 -39.35 -8.00 -12.61
N VAL A 100 -40.48 -7.94 -11.91
CA VAL A 100 -41.04 -9.07 -11.16
C VAL A 100 -42.55 -9.20 -11.37
N ASP A 101 -43.07 -10.37 -11.03
CA ASP A 101 -44.52 -10.55 -10.96
C ASP A 101 -45.12 -9.75 -9.79
N CYS A 102 -46.21 -9.02 -10.06
CA CYS A 102 -46.83 -8.11 -9.10
C CYS A 102 -47.56 -8.82 -7.94
N GLY A 103 -47.92 -10.09 -8.10
CA GLY A 103 -48.61 -10.87 -7.07
C GLY A 103 -47.62 -11.47 -6.07
N SER A 104 -46.51 -12.01 -6.57
CA SER A 104 -45.50 -12.70 -5.78
C SER A 104 -44.30 -11.83 -5.37
N TRP A 105 -44.05 -10.70 -6.04
CA TRP A 105 -42.81 -9.90 -5.91
C TRP A 105 -41.54 -10.70 -6.18
N THR A 106 -41.64 -11.71 -7.05
CA THR A 106 -40.52 -12.56 -7.42
C THR A 106 -40.35 -12.67 -8.93
N THR A 107 -39.14 -13.05 -9.35
CA THR A 107 -38.85 -13.47 -10.72
C THR A 107 -37.91 -14.67 -10.70
N THR A 108 -38.02 -15.55 -11.69
CA THR A 108 -37.11 -16.67 -11.85
C THR A 108 -35.81 -16.20 -12.49
N ALA A 109 -34.70 -16.74 -12.03
CA ALA A 109 -33.39 -16.60 -12.65
C ALA A 109 -32.75 -17.98 -12.76
N ASN A 110 -31.75 -18.10 -13.64
CA ASN A 110 -30.97 -19.31 -13.78
C ASN A 110 -30.43 -19.78 -12.41
N GLY A 111 -30.98 -20.88 -11.88
CA GLY A 111 -30.58 -21.46 -10.60
C GLY A 111 -31.33 -20.95 -9.36
N GLY A 112 -32.38 -20.13 -9.48
CA GLY A 112 -33.22 -19.79 -8.32
C GLY A 112 -34.25 -18.68 -8.53
N THR A 113 -34.75 -18.14 -7.41
CA THR A 113 -35.77 -17.10 -7.38
C THR A 113 -35.17 -15.82 -6.81
N ILE A 114 -35.37 -14.71 -7.52
CA ILE A 114 -35.01 -13.37 -7.05
C ILE A 114 -36.23 -12.78 -6.33
N SER A 115 -36.01 -12.23 -5.14
CA SER A 115 -37.02 -11.59 -4.27
C SER A 115 -36.44 -10.34 -3.60
N ASP A 116 -37.23 -9.65 -2.78
CA ASP A 116 -36.78 -8.53 -1.95
C ASP A 116 -35.68 -8.89 -0.93
N ALA A 117 -35.60 -10.16 -0.54
CA ALA A 117 -34.50 -10.67 0.29
C ALA A 117 -33.16 -10.81 -0.46
N THR A 118 -33.19 -10.76 -1.80
CA THR A 118 -31.98 -10.92 -2.62
C THR A 118 -31.14 -9.63 -2.60
N ILE A 119 -29.83 -9.79 -2.37
CA ILE A 119 -28.88 -8.68 -2.38
C ILE A 119 -28.28 -8.51 -3.78
N VAL A 120 -28.22 -7.25 -4.22
CA VAL A 120 -27.49 -6.87 -5.43
C VAL A 120 -26.06 -6.50 -5.03
N THR A 121 -25.07 -7.09 -5.67
CA THR A 121 -23.65 -6.74 -5.49
C THR A 121 -23.07 -6.24 -6.81
N ILE A 122 -22.40 -5.09 -6.74
CA ILE A 122 -21.74 -4.47 -7.89
C ILE A 122 -20.25 -4.75 -7.78
N TYR A 123 -19.68 -5.32 -8.82
CA TYR A 123 -18.26 -5.59 -8.95
C TYR A 123 -17.64 -4.74 -10.05
N GLY A 124 -16.37 -4.38 -9.88
CA GLY A 124 -15.53 -3.85 -10.96
C GLY A 124 -15.12 -4.95 -11.93
N GLU A 125 -14.56 -4.56 -13.07
CA GLU A 125 -14.08 -5.49 -14.11
C GLU A 125 -12.97 -6.43 -13.61
N THR A 126 -12.20 -5.98 -12.62
CA THR A 126 -11.14 -6.74 -11.93
C THR A 126 -11.70 -7.79 -10.94
N GLY A 127 -13.01 -7.77 -10.68
CA GLY A 127 -13.68 -8.62 -9.69
C GLY A 127 -13.67 -8.05 -8.27
N GLU A 128 -13.21 -6.81 -8.04
CA GLU A 128 -13.36 -6.20 -6.72
C GLU A 128 -14.83 -5.85 -6.42
N ARG A 129 -15.25 -6.06 -5.17
CA ARG A 129 -16.59 -5.67 -4.73
C ARG A 129 -16.62 -4.17 -4.47
N LEU A 130 -17.46 -3.45 -5.20
CA LEU A 130 -17.59 -2.00 -5.11
C LEU A 130 -18.71 -1.58 -4.17
N ALA A 131 -19.87 -2.21 -4.29
CA ALA A 131 -21.03 -1.90 -3.44
C ALA A 131 -21.98 -3.09 -3.32
N ALA A 132 -22.87 -3.03 -2.34
CA ALA A 132 -24.01 -3.93 -2.24
C ALA A 132 -25.24 -3.17 -1.75
N ALA A 133 -26.40 -3.53 -2.29
CA ALA A 133 -27.66 -2.92 -1.94
C ALA A 133 -28.77 -3.97 -1.87
N PRO A 134 -29.71 -3.84 -0.93
CA PRO A 134 -30.91 -4.67 -0.92
C PRO A 134 -31.84 -4.27 -2.08
N LEU A 135 -32.70 -5.21 -2.45
CA LEU A 135 -33.81 -4.94 -3.36
C LEU A 135 -35.01 -4.39 -2.59
N ALA A 136 -35.69 -3.43 -3.19
CA ALA A 136 -36.86 -2.77 -2.63
C ALA A 136 -38.01 -2.78 -3.63
N HIS A 137 -39.24 -2.96 -3.13
CA HIS A 137 -40.43 -2.94 -3.95
C HIS A 137 -40.64 -1.57 -4.60
N MET A 138 -40.84 -1.57 -5.90
CA MET A 138 -41.17 -0.38 -6.67
C MET A 138 -42.28 -0.71 -7.67
N ARG A 139 -43.28 0.16 -7.74
CA ARG A 139 -44.22 0.18 -8.86
C ARG A 139 -43.88 1.33 -9.77
N THR A 140 -43.79 1.05 -11.07
CA THR A 140 -43.71 2.11 -12.08
C THR A 140 -45.09 2.76 -12.29
N SER A 141 -45.12 3.93 -12.93
CA SER A 141 -46.35 4.64 -13.31
C SER A 141 -47.29 3.79 -14.16
N ASP A 142 -46.72 2.89 -14.96
CA ASP A 142 -47.45 2.00 -15.88
C ASP A 142 -47.94 0.71 -15.19
N ASN A 143 -47.98 0.71 -13.85
CA ASN A 143 -48.42 -0.40 -13.01
C ASN A 143 -47.61 -1.70 -13.16
N GLN A 144 -46.38 -1.63 -13.68
CA GLN A 144 -45.43 -2.74 -13.62
C GLN A 144 -44.74 -2.79 -12.26
N CYS A 145 -44.47 -4.00 -11.77
CA CYS A 145 -43.75 -4.22 -10.53
C CYS A 145 -42.29 -4.53 -10.83
N ALA A 146 -41.41 -3.90 -10.07
CA ALA A 146 -39.98 -4.13 -10.15
C ALA A 146 -39.35 -4.06 -8.76
N LEU A 147 -38.29 -4.83 -8.59
CA LEU A 147 -37.41 -4.73 -7.43
C LEU A 147 -36.28 -3.77 -7.79
N LYS A 148 -36.28 -2.60 -7.16
CA LYS A 148 -35.27 -1.56 -7.35
C LYS A 148 -34.12 -1.75 -6.37
N PHE A 149 -32.89 -1.53 -6.83
CA PHE A 149 -31.75 -1.32 -5.94
C PHE A 149 -31.21 0.11 -6.11
N THR A 150 -30.66 0.63 -5.02
CA THR A 150 -29.89 1.88 -4.98
C THR A 150 -28.64 1.59 -4.19
N ALA A 151 -27.48 1.69 -4.83
CA ALA A 151 -26.18 1.53 -4.19
C ALA A 151 -25.43 2.86 -4.26
N ASP A 152 -25.20 3.46 -3.11
CA ASP A 152 -24.43 4.70 -3.00
C ASP A 152 -22.92 4.40 -3.00
N ASP A 153 -22.13 5.46 -3.21
CA ASP A 153 -20.67 5.43 -3.05
C ASP A 153 -19.92 4.49 -4.02
N VAL A 154 -20.49 4.21 -5.20
CA VAL A 154 -19.84 3.37 -6.22
C VAL A 154 -18.73 4.15 -6.90
N ASP A 155 -17.53 3.57 -6.95
CA ASP A 155 -16.37 4.15 -7.62
C ASP A 155 -16.61 4.26 -9.14
N SER A 156 -16.46 5.46 -9.71
CA SER A 156 -16.63 5.71 -11.15
C SER A 156 -15.36 5.48 -11.98
N GLY A 157 -14.22 5.18 -11.35
CA GLY A 157 -12.94 4.94 -12.01
C GLY A 157 -12.84 3.64 -12.81
N GLN A 158 -13.90 2.82 -12.81
CA GLN A 158 -13.93 1.53 -13.47
C GLN A 158 -14.28 1.63 -14.95
N THR A 159 -13.64 0.80 -15.76
CA THR A 159 -13.89 0.64 -17.21
C THR A 159 -15.21 -0.07 -17.50
N GLY A 160 -15.63 -0.97 -16.60
CA GLY A 160 -16.87 -1.72 -16.68
C GLY A 160 -17.31 -2.22 -15.30
N TYR A 161 -18.58 -2.60 -15.20
CA TYR A 161 -19.18 -3.09 -13.96
C TYR A 161 -19.89 -4.41 -14.25
N VAL A 162 -19.90 -5.30 -13.27
CA VAL A 162 -20.71 -6.52 -13.30
C VAL A 162 -21.68 -6.47 -12.11
N VAL A 163 -22.97 -6.54 -12.41
CA VAL A 163 -24.00 -6.56 -11.39
C VAL A 163 -24.44 -7.98 -11.15
N HIS A 164 -24.22 -8.46 -9.94
CA HIS A 164 -24.75 -9.73 -9.45
C HIS A 164 -26.04 -9.48 -8.69
N VAL A 165 -27.07 -10.25 -9.00
CA VAL A 165 -28.34 -10.28 -8.25
C VAL A 165 -28.43 -11.63 -7.58
N GLY A 166 -28.09 -11.66 -6.29
CA GLY A 166 -27.84 -12.90 -5.56
C GLY A 166 -26.75 -13.74 -6.24
N ASP A 167 -26.90 -15.06 -6.15
CA ASP A 167 -26.00 -16.03 -6.77
C ASP A 167 -26.52 -16.53 -8.14
N THR A 168 -27.68 -16.04 -8.58
CA THR A 168 -28.44 -16.62 -9.70
C THR A 168 -28.27 -15.84 -11.01
N PHE A 169 -27.88 -14.58 -10.95
CA PHE A 169 -27.82 -13.73 -12.13
C PHE A 169 -26.66 -12.76 -12.06
N ALA A 170 -25.91 -12.64 -13.16
CA ALA A 170 -24.84 -11.68 -13.32
C ALA A 170 -24.92 -11.05 -14.71
N GLN A 171 -24.82 -9.72 -14.79
CA GLN A 171 -24.83 -9.01 -16.07
C GLN A 171 -23.76 -7.91 -16.09
N PRO A 172 -22.93 -7.84 -17.15
CA PRO A 172 -22.07 -6.70 -17.36
C PRO A 172 -22.89 -5.47 -17.76
N VAL A 173 -22.60 -4.33 -17.15
CA VAL A 173 -23.29 -3.06 -17.37
C VAL A 173 -22.28 -1.91 -17.42
N SER A 174 -22.61 -0.85 -18.15
CA SER A 174 -21.80 0.36 -18.16
C SER A 174 -22.12 1.25 -16.95
N GLY A 175 -21.14 2.06 -16.51
CA GLY A 175 -21.36 3.02 -15.43
C GLY A 175 -22.44 4.05 -15.75
N SER A 176 -22.58 4.45 -17.03
CA SER A 176 -23.65 5.33 -17.48
C SER A 176 -25.04 4.70 -17.30
N ALA A 177 -25.19 3.40 -17.59
CA ALA A 177 -26.44 2.69 -17.38
C ALA A 177 -26.81 2.60 -15.89
N LEU A 178 -25.83 2.36 -15.02
CA LEU A 178 -26.05 2.37 -13.56
C LEU A 178 -26.44 3.76 -13.05
N LYS A 179 -25.86 4.85 -13.59
CA LYS A 179 -26.24 6.23 -13.23
C LYS A 179 -27.67 6.57 -13.67
N GLN A 180 -28.08 6.10 -14.85
CA GLN A 180 -29.39 6.40 -15.42
C GLN A 180 -30.52 5.48 -14.89
N GLY A 181 -30.16 4.32 -14.36
CA GLY A 181 -31.10 3.28 -13.97
C GLY A 181 -31.14 2.16 -15.01
N VAL A 182 -30.46 1.04 -14.70
CA VAL A 182 -30.44 -0.14 -15.58
C VAL A 182 -31.61 -1.07 -15.28
N VAL A 183 -32.23 -1.64 -16.31
CA VAL A 183 -33.20 -2.73 -16.14
C VAL A 183 -32.49 -4.05 -16.37
N LEU A 184 -32.41 -4.86 -15.31
CA LEU A 184 -31.83 -6.19 -15.34
C LEU A 184 -32.93 -7.19 -15.64
N ARG A 185 -32.76 -8.00 -16.68
CA ARG A 185 -33.73 -9.01 -17.08
C ARG A 185 -33.10 -10.40 -16.92
N PRO A 186 -33.28 -11.02 -15.75
CA PRO A 186 -32.96 -12.43 -15.59
C PRO A 186 -33.72 -13.22 -16.64
N THR A 187 -33.00 -14.04 -17.39
CA THR A 187 -33.58 -15.03 -18.28
C THR A 187 -33.63 -16.37 -17.56
N GLU A 188 -34.66 -17.16 -17.84
CA GLU A 188 -34.69 -18.59 -17.54
C GLU A 188 -33.80 -19.36 -18.52
#